data_AF-A0A6C0HVN5-F1
#
_entry.id   AF-A0A6C0HVN5-F1
#
_cell.length_a   1.000
_cell.length_b   1.000
_cell.length_c   1.000
_cell.angle_alpha   90.00
_cell.angle_beta   90.00
_cell.angle_gamma   90.00
#
_symmetry.space_group_name_H-M   'P 1'
#
loop_
_entity.id
_entity.type
_entity.pdbx_description
1 polymer ?
#
loop_
_entity_poly.entity_id
_entity_poly.type
_entity_poly.pdbx_seq_one_letter_code
_entity_poly.pdbx_strand_id
1 'polypeptide(L)'
;MFKDISKFENWSDFLPILSGCLIAEVIIIIMAFTYFKGSKLRSWYNDFGLSAVIIDVLILIIGFIITRFLYNKIFNEFSIIKFLLLALVVQIVHDVLFYYLLVKPIPVGANRIFDLFKEYGVEVQSGAITGDSFMMILSILFASFLAGTGANTNSNINTNIIIIVFAVYLIPYLINTKVKN
;
A
#
# COMPACT_ATOMS: atom_id res chain seq x y z
N MET A 1 -6.50 11.50 17.39
CA MET A 1 -5.88 12.61 16.63
C MET A 1 -4.77 12.03 15.78
N PHE A 2 -4.62 12.44 14.52
CA PHE A 2 -3.55 11.98 13.62
C PHE A 2 -2.19 12.45 14.13
N LYS A 3 -1.25 11.53 14.31
CA LYS A 3 0.12 11.84 14.76
C LYS A 3 1.03 12.12 13.58
N ASP A 4 2.01 12.99 13.80
CA ASP A 4 3.10 13.24 12.87
C ASP A 4 3.91 11.96 12.66
N ILE A 5 3.91 11.48 11.41
CA ILE A 5 4.67 10.34 10.90
C ILE A 5 5.69 10.78 9.83
N SER A 6 5.87 12.08 9.64
CA SER A 6 6.70 12.65 8.58
C SER A 6 8.20 12.65 8.89
N LYS A 7 8.56 12.57 10.18
CA LYS A 7 9.95 12.65 10.64
C LYS A 7 10.73 11.41 10.23
N PHE A 8 11.62 11.54 9.26
CA PHE A 8 12.37 10.41 8.68
C PHE A 8 13.21 9.62 9.71
N GLU A 9 13.80 10.33 10.67
CA GLU A 9 14.67 9.74 11.70
C GLU A 9 13.91 8.98 12.79
N ASN A 10 12.58 9.13 12.87
CA ASN A 10 11.80 8.44 13.88
C ASN A 10 11.49 7.00 13.46
N TRP A 11 12.33 6.07 13.91
CA TRP A 11 12.20 4.65 13.59
C TRP A 11 10.94 4.01 14.20
N SER A 12 10.39 4.58 15.28
CA SER A 12 9.18 4.03 15.91
C SER A 12 7.94 4.13 15.02
N ASP A 13 7.95 5.01 14.01
CA ASP A 13 6.81 5.18 13.09
C ASP A 13 6.71 4.06 12.04
N PHE A 14 7.77 3.27 11.82
CA PHE A 14 7.72 2.18 10.84
C PHE A 14 6.73 1.07 11.23
N LEU A 15 6.55 0.84 12.53
CA LEU A 15 5.63 -0.17 13.01
C LEU A 15 4.16 0.23 12.71
N PRO A 16 3.69 1.44 13.07
CA PRO A 16 2.41 1.97 12.59
C PRO A 16 2.26 2.04 11.08
N ILE A 17 3.32 2.37 10.34
CA ILE A 17 3.30 2.38 8.87
C ILE A 17 3.02 0.98 8.33
N LEU A 18 3.75 -0.03 8.78
CA LEU A 18 3.53 -1.42 8.37
C LEU A 18 2.10 -1.88 8.73
N SER A 19 1.63 -1.59 9.94
CA SER A 19 0.26 -1.90 10.35
C SER A 19 -0.78 -1.20 9.44
N GLY A 20 -0.55 0.07 9.11
CA GLY A 20 -1.42 0.83 8.20
C GLY A 20 -1.46 0.26 6.78
N CYS A 21 -0.31 -0.13 6.22
CA CYS A 21 -0.22 -0.79 4.93
C CYS A 21 -0.95 -2.14 4.92
N LEU A 22 -0.76 -2.96 5.96
CA LEU A 22 -1.44 -4.27 6.07
C LEU A 22 -2.96 -4.14 6.25
N ILE A 23 -3.44 -3.12 6.97
CA ILE A 23 -4.88 -2.84 7.07
C ILE A 23 -5.42 -2.44 5.70
N ALA A 24 -4.73 -1.53 4.99
CA ALA A 24 -5.13 -1.13 3.64
C ALA A 24 -5.21 -2.35 2.72
N GLU A 25 -4.20 -3.22 2.76
CA GLU A 25 -4.17 -4.47 1.98
C GLU A 25 -5.34 -5.40 2.28
N VAL A 26 -5.65 -5.64 3.56
CA VAL A 26 -6.80 -6.45 3.96
C VAL A 26 -8.11 -5.88 3.40
N ILE A 27 -8.28 -4.55 3.45
CA ILE A 27 -9.47 -3.88 2.90
C ILE A 27 -9.56 -4.09 1.39
N ILE A 28 -8.45 -3.94 0.67
CA ILE A 28 -8.42 -4.10 -0.79
C ILE A 28 -8.70 -5.53 -1.21
N ILE A 29 -8.13 -6.53 -0.55
CA ILE A 29 -8.44 -7.93 -0.81
C ILE A 29 -9.94 -8.17 -0.60
N ILE A 30 -10.52 -7.71 0.51
CA ILE A 30 -11.96 -7.85 0.75
C ILE A 30 -12.76 -7.18 -0.38
N MET A 31 -12.39 -5.98 -0.81
CA MET A 31 -13.06 -5.29 -1.90
C MET A 31 -12.94 -6.02 -3.25
N ALA A 32 -11.75 -6.55 -3.56
CA ALA A 32 -11.47 -7.30 -4.78
C ALA A 32 -12.36 -8.54 -4.90
N PHE A 33 -12.59 -9.25 -3.79
CA PHE A 33 -13.39 -10.47 -3.79
C PHE A 33 -14.90 -10.24 -3.59
N THR A 34 -15.32 -9.14 -2.96
CA THR A 34 -16.75 -8.85 -2.70
C THR A 34 -17.39 -7.93 -3.74
N TYR A 35 -16.75 -6.82 -4.11
CA TYR A 35 -17.32 -5.77 -4.96
C TYR A 35 -16.84 -5.85 -6.41
N PHE A 36 -15.57 -6.19 -6.65
CA PHE A 36 -14.96 -6.17 -7.99
C PHE A 36 -14.90 -7.54 -8.67
N LYS A 37 -16.07 -8.19 -8.80
CA LYS A 37 -16.18 -9.52 -9.44
C LYS A 37 -15.67 -9.48 -10.89
N GLY A 38 -14.71 -10.35 -11.20
CA GLY A 38 -14.13 -10.47 -12.56
C GLY A 38 -13.10 -9.40 -12.91
N SER A 39 -12.72 -8.54 -11.96
CA SER A 39 -11.68 -7.54 -12.19
C SER A 39 -10.29 -8.17 -12.30
N LYS A 40 -9.38 -7.50 -13.02
CA LYS A 40 -7.96 -7.85 -13.04
C LYS A 40 -7.35 -7.82 -11.63
N LEU A 41 -7.88 -6.99 -10.72
CA LEU A 41 -7.48 -6.97 -9.30
C LEU A 41 -7.73 -8.30 -8.61
N ARG A 42 -8.80 -9.00 -8.96
CA ARG A 42 -9.02 -10.37 -8.48
C ARG A 42 -8.03 -11.35 -9.11
N SER A 43 -7.70 -11.20 -10.40
CA SER A 43 -6.68 -12.01 -11.05
C SER A 43 -5.30 -11.81 -10.42
N TRP A 44 -4.94 -10.58 -10.05
CA TRP A 44 -3.70 -10.26 -9.32
C TRP A 44 -3.51 -11.15 -8.09
N TYR A 45 -4.53 -11.22 -7.23
CA TYR A 45 -4.48 -12.07 -6.04
C TYR A 45 -4.59 -13.57 -6.34
N ASN A 46 -5.39 -13.98 -7.33
CA ASN A 46 -5.52 -15.39 -7.70
C ASN A 46 -4.24 -15.96 -8.32
N ASP A 47 -3.53 -15.17 -9.14
CA ASP A 47 -2.40 -15.63 -9.94
C ASP A 47 -1.08 -15.58 -9.15
N PHE A 48 -0.94 -14.60 -8.25
CA PHE A 48 0.30 -14.35 -7.50
C PHE A 48 0.20 -14.57 -5.99
N GLY A 49 -1.01 -14.70 -5.44
CA GLY A 49 -1.25 -15.04 -4.03
C GLY A 49 -0.51 -14.12 -3.06
N LEU A 50 0.29 -14.69 -2.16
CA LEU A 50 1.07 -13.91 -1.19
C LEU A 50 2.14 -13.03 -1.85
N SER A 51 2.58 -13.33 -3.08
CA SER A 51 3.57 -12.50 -3.78
C SER A 51 2.98 -11.14 -4.13
N ALA A 52 1.70 -11.10 -4.55
CA ALA A 52 0.97 -9.86 -4.80
C ALA A 52 0.93 -8.99 -3.53
N VAL A 53 0.53 -9.59 -2.41
CA VAL A 53 0.44 -8.91 -1.11
C VAL A 53 1.79 -8.34 -0.67
N ILE A 54 2.87 -9.10 -0.84
CA ILE A 54 4.22 -8.63 -0.49
C ILE A 54 4.62 -7.44 -1.35
N ILE A 55 4.34 -7.49 -2.66
CA ILE A 55 4.65 -6.39 -3.59
C ILE A 55 3.86 -5.14 -3.19
N ASP A 56 2.55 -5.26 -2.95
CA ASP A 56 1.67 -4.14 -2.65
C ASP A 56 2.02 -3.49 -1.30
N VAL A 57 2.32 -4.28 -0.27
CA VAL A 57 2.73 -3.74 1.03
C VAL A 57 4.11 -3.06 0.96
N LEU A 58 5.08 -3.68 0.28
CA LEU A 58 6.43 -3.11 0.19
C LEU A 58 6.46 -1.84 -0.65
N ILE A 59 5.68 -1.76 -1.73
CA ILE A 59 5.65 -0.56 -2.57
C ILE A 59 5.03 0.63 -1.83
N LEU A 60 4.00 0.39 -1.00
CA LEU A 60 3.48 1.41 -0.09
C LEU A 60 4.56 1.90 0.89
N ILE A 61 5.29 0.97 1.52
CA ILE A 61 6.37 1.32 2.46
C ILE A 61 7.47 2.15 1.77
N ILE A 62 7.86 1.79 0.55
CA ILE A 62 8.81 2.59 -0.25
C ILE A 62 8.26 4.01 -0.46
N GLY A 63 6.98 4.13 -0.83
CA GLY A 63 6.29 5.43 -0.95
C GLY A 63 6.35 6.24 0.34
N PHE A 64 6.12 5.64 1.51
CA PHE A 64 6.30 6.29 2.81
C PHE A 64 7.73 6.78 3.05
N ILE A 65 8.72 5.93 2.79
CA ILE A 65 10.14 6.26 3.01
C ILE A 65 10.54 7.50 2.20
N ILE A 66 10.21 7.50 0.90
CA ILE A 66 10.51 8.63 0.00
C ILE A 66 9.74 9.87 0.46
N THR A 67 8.44 9.73 0.78
CA THR A 67 7.61 10.85 1.23
C THR A 67 8.16 11.47 2.51
N ARG A 68 8.53 10.67 3.53
CA ARG A 68 9.12 11.17 4.79
C ARG A 68 10.44 11.89 4.55
N PHE A 69 11.27 11.36 3.64
CA PHE A 69 12.54 11.99 3.27
C PHE A 69 12.33 13.35 2.59
N LEU A 70 11.33 13.47 1.72
CA LEU A 70 11.03 14.72 1.00
C LEU A 70 10.23 15.71 1.86
N TYR A 71 9.33 15.25 2.71
CA TYR A 71 8.41 16.11 3.47
C TYR A 71 9.16 17.15 4.31
N ASN A 72 10.17 16.70 5.06
CA ASN A 72 10.98 17.57 5.92
C ASN A 72 11.85 18.58 5.14
N LYS A 73 12.01 18.39 3.82
CA LYS A 73 12.72 19.33 2.93
C LYS A 73 11.81 20.38 2.31
N ILE A 74 10.51 20.10 2.24
CA ILE A 74 9.51 20.92 1.54
C ILE A 74 8.65 21.70 2.54
N PHE A 75 8.33 21.10 3.69
CA PHE A 75 7.41 21.66 4.67
C PHE A 75 8.07 21.75 6.06
N ASN A 76 7.81 22.85 6.75
CA ASN A 76 8.35 23.10 8.10
C ASN A 76 7.47 22.53 9.22
N GLU A 77 6.20 22.29 8.94
CA GLU A 77 5.22 21.82 9.93
C GLU A 77 4.42 20.64 9.39
N PHE A 78 4.09 19.70 10.28
CA PHE A 78 3.30 18.55 9.92
C PHE A 78 1.83 18.92 9.67
N SER A 79 1.31 18.46 8.53
CA SER A 79 -0.10 18.48 8.21
C SER A 79 -0.43 17.18 7.47
N ILE A 80 -1.41 16.44 7.98
CA ILE A 80 -1.83 15.18 7.37
C ILE A 80 -2.24 15.35 5.91
N ILE A 81 -2.87 16.48 5.56
CA ILE A 81 -3.30 16.78 4.19
C ILE A 81 -2.08 17.03 3.29
N LYS A 82 -1.10 17.83 3.75
CA LYS A 82 0.14 18.06 2.99
C LYS A 82 0.92 16.76 2.79
N PHE A 83 0.95 15.91 3.81
CA PHE A 83 1.64 14.63 3.74
C PHE A 83 0.96 13.68 2.75
N LEU A 84 -0.37 13.59 2.78
CA LEU A 84 -1.17 12.82 1.81
C LEU A 84 -0.91 13.31 0.38
N LEU A 85 -1.00 14.62 0.13
CA LEU A 85 -0.78 15.18 -1.21
C LEU A 85 0.63 14.89 -1.72
N LEU A 86 1.65 15.03 -0.87
CA LEU A 86 3.03 14.70 -1.24
C LEU A 86 3.18 13.21 -1.54
N ALA A 87 2.60 12.33 -0.72
CA ALA A 87 2.67 10.89 -0.92
C ALA A 87 2.01 10.44 -2.22
N LEU A 88 0.87 11.04 -2.59
CA LEU A 88 0.21 10.78 -3.86
C LEU A 88 1.09 11.21 -5.05
N VAL A 89 1.72 12.38 -4.98
CA VAL A 89 2.67 12.82 -6.01
C VAL A 89 3.84 11.83 -6.13
N VAL A 90 4.41 11.42 -5.00
CA VAL A 90 5.50 10.43 -4.96
C VAL A 90 5.07 9.09 -5.58
N GLN A 91 3.89 8.58 -5.21
CA GLN A 91 3.35 7.33 -5.73
C GLN A 91 3.11 7.41 -7.25
N ILE A 92 2.46 8.46 -7.74
CA ILE A 92 2.20 8.62 -9.18
C ILE A 92 3.51 8.70 -9.97
N VAL A 93 4.50 9.47 -9.49
CA VAL A 93 5.81 9.57 -10.14
C VAL A 93 6.52 8.22 -10.14
N HIS A 94 6.48 7.51 -9.01
CA HIS A 94 7.05 6.18 -8.89
C HIS A 94 6.43 5.22 -9.92
N ASP A 95 5.10 5.17 -10.04
CA ASP A 95 4.43 4.20 -10.92
C ASP A 95 4.69 4.49 -12.40
N VAL A 96 4.74 5.77 -12.76
CA VAL A 96 5.13 6.19 -14.12
C VAL A 96 6.57 5.74 -14.41
N LEU A 97 7.51 6.00 -13.51
CA LEU A 97 8.90 5.58 -13.69
C LEU A 97 9.03 4.05 -13.74
N PHE A 98 8.35 3.34 -12.84
CA PHE A 98 8.32 1.88 -12.79
C PHE A 98 7.81 1.29 -14.10
N TYR A 99 6.73 1.84 -14.65
CA TYR A 99 6.19 1.39 -15.93
C TYR A 99 7.18 1.60 -17.08
N TYR A 100 7.72 2.81 -17.23
CA TYR A 100 8.59 3.13 -18.37
C TYR A 100 9.98 2.49 -18.30
N LEU A 101 10.54 2.36 -17.09
CA LEU A 101 11.90 1.87 -16.89
C LEU A 101 11.97 0.35 -16.71
N LEU A 102 10.94 -0.29 -16.14
CA LEU A 102 10.96 -1.72 -15.82
C LEU A 102 9.91 -2.52 -16.60
N VAL A 103 8.64 -2.10 -16.60
CA VAL A 103 7.56 -2.90 -17.21
C VAL A 103 7.64 -2.90 -18.74
N LYS A 104 7.74 -1.72 -19.35
CA LYS A 104 7.69 -1.54 -20.81
C LYS A 104 8.87 -2.19 -21.56
N PRO A 105 10.14 -2.11 -21.09
CA PRO A 105 11.26 -2.66 -21.84
C PRO A 105 11.35 -4.18 -21.84
N ILE A 106 10.76 -4.85 -20.84
CA ILE A 106 10.86 -6.31 -20.70
C ILE A 106 9.92 -6.97 -21.71
N PRO A 107 10.36 -7.96 -22.50
CA PRO A 107 9.50 -8.61 -23.49
C PRO A 107 8.39 -9.44 -22.82
N VAL A 108 7.26 -9.61 -23.53
CA VAL A 108 6.15 -10.47 -23.05
C VAL A 108 6.61 -11.93 -22.95
N GLY A 109 6.24 -12.61 -21.88
CA GLY A 109 6.62 -14.00 -21.60
C GLY A 109 7.90 -14.15 -20.77
N ALA A 110 8.64 -13.06 -20.55
CA ALA A 110 9.85 -13.09 -19.71
C ALA A 110 9.54 -13.02 -18.21
N ASN A 111 8.43 -12.39 -17.82
CA ASN A 111 8.02 -12.28 -16.43
C ASN A 111 6.50 -12.13 -16.30
N ARG A 112 5.85 -13.09 -15.64
CA ARG A 112 4.40 -13.15 -15.49
C ARG A 112 3.79 -11.90 -14.83
N ILE A 113 4.48 -11.28 -13.87
CA ILE A 113 3.99 -10.07 -13.17
C ILE A 113 3.97 -8.90 -14.15
N PHE A 114 5.09 -8.69 -14.88
CA PHE A 114 5.16 -7.61 -15.86
C PHE A 114 4.22 -7.83 -17.04
N ASP A 115 3.98 -9.09 -17.41
CA ASP A 115 3.01 -9.41 -18.44
C ASP A 115 1.60 -9.01 -18.00
N LEU A 116 1.21 -9.32 -16.76
CA LEU A 116 -0.06 -8.85 -16.22
C LEU A 116 -0.13 -7.31 -16.18
N PHE A 117 0.94 -6.61 -15.74
CA PHE A 117 0.95 -5.15 -15.74
C PHE A 117 0.81 -4.52 -17.13
N LYS A 118 1.36 -5.16 -18.17
CA LYS A 118 1.14 -4.70 -19.56
C LYS A 118 -0.31 -4.91 -19.99
N GLU A 119 -0.92 -6.04 -19.63
CA GLU A 119 -2.35 -6.26 -19.88
C GLU A 119 -3.23 -5.22 -19.17
N TYR A 120 -2.90 -4.89 -17.91
CA TYR A 120 -3.55 -3.82 -17.15
C TYR A 120 -3.47 -2.47 -17.86
N GLY A 121 -2.28 -2.11 -18.37
CA GLY A 121 -2.08 -0.83 -19.07
C GLY A 121 -2.91 -0.70 -20.34
N VAL A 122 -3.22 -1.82 -21.00
CA VAL A 122 -4.05 -1.86 -22.21
C VAL A 122 -5.56 -1.80 -21.88
N GLU A 123 -6.00 -2.51 -20.84
CA GLU A 123 -7.43 -2.63 -20.50
C GLU A 123 -7.96 -1.54 -19.56
N VAL A 124 -7.14 -1.07 -18.62
CA VAL A 124 -7.60 -0.28 -17.45
C VAL A 124 -7.03 1.14 -17.45
N GLN A 125 -6.12 1.49 -18.38
CA GLN A 125 -5.48 2.81 -18.53
C GLN A 125 -5.03 3.43 -17.19
N SER A 126 -5.87 4.27 -16.57
CA SER A 126 -5.58 4.99 -15.33
C SER A 126 -6.06 4.30 -14.04
N GLY A 127 -6.83 3.21 -14.12
CA GLY A 127 -7.44 2.59 -12.95
C GLY A 127 -6.45 1.95 -11.98
N ALA A 128 -5.26 1.55 -12.45
CA ALA A 128 -4.17 1.09 -11.57
C ALA A 128 -3.68 2.22 -10.64
N ILE A 129 -3.37 3.38 -11.22
CA ILE A 129 -2.93 4.57 -10.47
C ILE A 129 -3.99 4.97 -9.44
N THR A 130 -5.27 4.94 -9.81
CA THR A 130 -6.37 5.25 -8.88
C THR A 130 -6.45 4.25 -7.72
N GLY A 131 -6.27 2.96 -7.99
CA GLY A 131 -6.22 1.91 -6.97
C GLY A 131 -5.07 2.13 -5.98
N ASP A 132 -3.86 2.34 -6.51
CA ASP A 132 -2.65 2.55 -5.70
C ASP A 132 -2.73 3.86 -4.88
N SER A 133 -3.30 4.93 -5.46
CA SER A 133 -3.60 6.16 -4.72
C SER A 133 -4.59 5.94 -3.57
N PHE A 134 -5.63 5.12 -3.78
CA PHE A 134 -6.59 4.79 -2.72
C PHE A 134 -5.92 3.99 -1.60
N MET A 135 -5.07 3.02 -1.93
CA MET A 135 -4.26 2.27 -0.97
C MET A 135 -3.30 3.15 -0.19
N MET A 136 -2.63 4.08 -0.87
CA MET A 136 -1.73 5.05 -0.26
C MET A 136 -2.47 5.95 0.75
N ILE A 137 -3.66 6.45 0.39
CA ILE A 137 -4.47 7.26 1.31
C ILE A 137 -4.87 6.46 2.55
N LEU A 138 -5.43 5.25 2.37
CA LEU A 138 -5.83 4.40 3.49
C LEU A 138 -4.65 4.09 4.42
N SER A 139 -3.52 3.69 3.85
CA SER A 139 -2.34 3.33 4.63
C SER A 139 -1.82 4.51 5.46
N ILE A 140 -1.79 5.73 4.91
CA ILE A 140 -1.37 6.94 5.63
C ILE A 140 -2.32 7.28 6.77
N LEU A 141 -3.64 7.22 6.53
CA LEU A 141 -4.64 7.51 7.55
C LEU A 141 -4.54 6.50 8.70
N PHE A 142 -4.48 5.20 8.40
CA PHE A 142 -4.32 4.17 9.44
C PHE A 142 -2.99 4.27 10.16
N ALA A 143 -1.88 4.48 9.45
CA ALA A 143 -0.56 4.63 10.06
C ALA A 143 -0.51 5.83 11.03
N SER A 144 -1.00 7.00 10.59
CA SER A 144 -1.01 8.20 11.42
C SER A 144 -1.98 8.09 12.60
N PHE A 145 -3.11 7.39 12.42
CA PHE A 145 -4.04 7.09 13.52
C PHE A 145 -3.39 6.15 14.55
N LEU A 146 -2.82 5.03 14.11
CA LEU A 146 -2.18 4.04 14.98
C LEU A 146 -0.93 4.57 15.68
N ALA A 147 -0.18 5.45 15.03
CA ALA A 147 0.93 6.15 15.66
C ALA A 147 0.44 7.04 16.84
N GLY A 148 -0.79 7.56 16.75
CA GLY A 148 -1.42 8.38 17.78
C GLY A 148 -2.12 7.62 18.91
N THR A 149 -2.49 6.34 18.73
CA THR A 149 -3.30 5.57 19.69
C THR A 149 -2.53 4.99 20.89
N GLY A 150 -1.51 5.67 21.39
CA GLY A 150 -0.83 5.25 22.62
C GLY A 150 -0.05 6.36 23.27
N ALA A 151 -0.65 6.98 24.31
CA ALA A 151 0.04 7.92 25.19
C ALA A 151 1.15 7.24 26.03
N ASN A 152 1.18 5.90 26.07
CA ASN A 152 2.26 5.08 26.61
C ASN A 152 2.91 4.26 25.49
N THR A 153 4.21 4.43 25.29
CA THR A 153 5.00 3.82 24.21
C THR A 153 4.81 2.30 24.09
N ASN A 154 4.67 1.59 25.21
CA ASN A 154 4.47 0.14 25.22
C ASN A 154 3.08 -0.30 24.75
N SER A 155 2.03 0.49 25.02
CA SER A 155 0.67 0.18 24.56
C SER A 155 0.54 0.33 23.05
N ASN A 156 1.24 1.32 22.47
CA ASN A 156 1.25 1.54 21.03
C ASN A 156 1.88 0.36 20.28
N ILE A 157 3.02 -0.13 20.77
CA ILE A 157 3.74 -1.26 20.18
C ILE A 157 2.87 -2.52 20.18
N ASN A 158 2.28 -2.86 21.33
CA ASN A 158 1.44 -4.06 21.44
C ASN A 158 0.25 -4.04 20.48
N THR A 159 -0.45 -2.90 20.35
CA THR A 159 -1.57 -2.76 19.41
C THR A 159 -1.13 -3.00 17.97
N ASN A 160 -0.02 -2.39 17.53
CA ASN A 160 0.46 -2.57 16.17
C ASN A 160 0.92 -4.01 15.90
N ILE A 161 1.58 -4.66 16.87
CA ILE A 161 1.95 -6.08 16.77
C ILE A 161 0.70 -6.96 16.62
N ILE A 162 -0.33 -6.75 17.45
CA ILE A 162 -1.58 -7.52 17.36
C ILE A 162 -2.23 -7.35 15.98
N ILE A 163 -2.27 -6.12 15.47
CA ILE A 163 -2.81 -5.82 14.13
C ILE A 163 -2.01 -6.54 13.04
N ILE A 164 -0.68 -6.47 13.10
CA ILE A 164 0.18 -7.14 12.11
C ILE A 164 -0.05 -8.64 12.13
N VAL A 165 -0.02 -9.26 13.32
CA VAL A 165 -0.23 -10.70 13.47
C VAL A 165 -1.61 -11.10 12.93
N PHE A 166 -2.65 -10.36 13.27
CA PHE A 166 -4.00 -10.65 12.82
C PHE A 166 -4.16 -10.47 11.31
N ALA A 167 -3.64 -9.38 10.74
CA ALA A 167 -3.70 -9.10 9.31
C ALA A 167 -2.95 -10.17 8.50
N VAL A 168 -1.70 -10.47 8.87
CA VAL A 168 -0.88 -11.49 8.20
C VAL A 168 -1.51 -12.88 8.33
N TYR A 169 -2.13 -13.19 9.48
CA TYR A 169 -2.88 -14.43 9.66
C TYR A 169 -4.12 -14.50 8.76
N LEU A 170 -4.85 -13.40 8.60
CA LEU A 170 -6.09 -13.34 7.85
C LEU A 170 -5.89 -13.36 6.32
N ILE A 171 -4.84 -12.69 5.83
CA ILE A 171 -4.55 -12.52 4.39
C ILE A 171 -4.59 -13.85 3.61
N PRO A 172 -3.90 -14.94 4.03
CA PRO A 172 -3.95 -16.22 3.33
C PRO A 172 -5.36 -16.77 3.15
N TYR A 173 -6.24 -16.62 4.14
CA TYR A 173 -7.62 -17.08 4.03
C TYR A 173 -8.42 -16.22 3.06
N LEU A 174 -8.21 -14.91 3.07
CA LEU A 174 -8.91 -13.99 2.18
C LEU A 174 -8.56 -14.24 0.71
N ILE A 175 -7.26 -14.32 0.37
CA ILE A 175 -6.82 -14.51 -1.03
C ILE A 175 -7.22 -15.89 -1.60
N ASN A 176 -7.38 -16.90 -0.74
CA ASN A 176 -7.82 -18.24 -1.15
C ASN A 176 -9.34 -18.44 -1.10
N THR A 177 -10.10 -17.40 -0.73
CA THR A 177 -11.56 -17.49 -0.67
C THR A 177 -12.16 -17.47 -2.08
N LYS A 178 -12.71 -18.63 -2.50
CA LYS A 178 -13.48 -18.72 -3.74
C LYS A 178 -14.91 -18.24 -3.51
N VAL A 179 -15.24 -17.06 -4.01
CA VAL A 179 -16.64 -16.64 -4.12
C VAL A 179 -17.28 -17.50 -5.21
N LYS A 180 -18.21 -18.37 -4.82
CA LYS A 180 -19.08 -19.09 -5.77
C LYS A 180 -19.84 -18.05 -6.58
N ASN A 181 -19.66 -18.09 -7.91
CA ASN A 181 -20.42 -17.29 -8.85
C ASN A 181 -21.84 -17.88 -8.99
#